data_AF-A0A2N6CIM9-F1
#
_entry.id   AF-A0A2N6CIM9-F1
#
_cell.length_a   1.000
_cell.length_b   1.000
_cell.length_c   1.000
_cell.angle_alpha   90.00
_cell.angle_beta   90.00
_cell.angle_gamma   90.00
#
_symmetry.space_group_name_H-M   'P 1'
#
loop_
_entity.id
_entity.type
_entity.pdbx_description
1 polymer ?
#
loop_
_entity_poly.entity_id
_entity_poly.type
_entity_poly.pdbx_seq_one_letter_code
_entity_poly.pdbx_strand_id
1 'polypeptide(L)'
;MIRLQLCAAAILLLFRAAPGLGAEDQGTRLLLFRAADAALETAREARAEQLSPNNFKLAMKSYRAAEGRFQRGGNLDRVRSELASATQSFAAATEAAKQASVTLANALKGRDAALAAGASKQDPAAWEKAEREFTLAARELELGNLENARERGGRAESLYRAAELTAIKHAYLGDIRNLLDTARQHKAKRYAPLTLARAEGLAEQAERELENNRYDADLPRSLAREAAYEAR
;
A
#
# COMPACT_ATOMS: atom_id res chain seq x y z
N MET A 1 -45.58 -50.03 45.56
CA MET A 1 -44.22 -50.41 46.03
C MET A 1 -43.26 -50.07 44.88
N ILE A 2 -42.71 -48.84 44.85
CA ILE A 2 -41.33 -48.46 45.28
C ILE A 2 -40.28 -49.09 44.36
N ARG A 3 -39.31 -48.44 43.68
CA ARG A 3 -38.84 -47.05 43.43
C ARG A 3 -37.94 -47.15 42.18
N LEU A 4 -38.13 -46.34 41.13
CA LEU A 4 -37.28 -45.19 40.75
C LEU A 4 -35.78 -45.33 41.07
N GLN A 5 -34.93 -45.56 40.07
CA GLN A 5 -33.52 -45.17 40.11
C GLN A 5 -33.06 -44.57 38.78
N LEU A 6 -32.59 -43.32 38.91
CA LEU A 6 -31.96 -42.49 37.90
C LEU A 6 -30.54 -43.00 37.60
N CYS A 7 -30.15 -43.01 36.33
CA CYS A 7 -28.75 -42.96 35.93
C CYS A 7 -28.54 -41.69 35.09
N ALA A 8 -28.11 -40.62 35.76
CA ALA A 8 -27.65 -39.39 35.13
C ALA A 8 -26.18 -39.59 34.70
N ALA A 9 -25.92 -39.63 33.39
CA ALA A 9 -24.58 -39.63 32.84
C ALA A 9 -24.01 -38.19 32.90
N ALA A 10 -23.07 -37.96 33.82
CA ALA A 10 -22.31 -36.71 33.89
C ALA A 10 -21.27 -36.67 32.75
N ILE A 11 -21.54 -35.87 31.72
CA ILE A 11 -20.57 -35.52 30.68
C ILE A 11 -19.62 -34.48 31.29
N LEU A 12 -18.39 -34.90 31.61
CA LEU A 12 -17.32 -34.03 32.07
C LEU A 12 -16.73 -33.29 30.85
N LEU A 13 -17.23 -32.07 30.61
CA LEU A 13 -16.61 -31.12 29.67
C LEU A 13 -15.26 -30.66 30.23
N LEU A 14 -14.17 -31.30 29.77
CA LEU A 14 -12.81 -30.81 29.99
C LEU A 14 -12.62 -29.51 29.18
N PHE A 15 -12.89 -28.39 29.84
CA PHE A 15 -12.48 -27.08 29.36
C PHE A 15 -10.94 -27.02 29.44
N ARG A 16 -10.28 -27.28 28.31
CA ARG A 16 -8.84 -27.12 28.17
C ARG A 16 -8.53 -25.62 28.33
N ALA A 17 -8.07 -25.23 29.51
CA ALA A 17 -7.47 -23.91 29.71
C ALA A 17 -6.30 -23.78 28.73
N ALA A 18 -6.43 -22.88 27.76
CA ALA A 18 -5.28 -22.43 27.00
C ALA A 18 -4.29 -21.81 28.01
N PRO A 19 -3.00 -22.15 27.98
CA PRO A 19 -2.02 -21.49 28.83
C PRO A 19 -1.98 -20.01 28.43
N GLY A 20 -2.59 -19.16 29.25
CA GLY A 20 -2.37 -17.72 29.18
C GLY A 20 -0.94 -17.43 29.60
N LEU A 21 -0.20 -16.68 28.79
CA LEU A 21 1.11 -16.13 29.15
C LEU A 21 0.93 -15.35 30.46
N GLY A 22 1.53 -15.84 31.55
CA GLY A 22 1.39 -15.25 32.88
C GLY A 22 1.92 -13.81 32.93
N ALA A 23 1.50 -13.03 33.92
CA ALA A 23 1.92 -11.63 34.09
C ALA A 23 3.47 -11.47 34.19
N GLU A 24 4.16 -12.47 34.73
CA GLU A 24 5.63 -12.53 34.82
C GLU A 24 6.30 -12.66 33.45
N ASP A 25 5.69 -13.41 32.53
CA ASP A 25 6.20 -13.63 31.18
C ASP A 25 5.99 -12.37 30.29
N GLN A 26 4.88 -11.67 30.48
CA GLN A 26 4.62 -10.39 29.82
C GLN A 26 5.62 -9.30 30.25
N GLY A 27 5.93 -9.21 31.55
CA GLY A 27 6.95 -8.29 32.06
C GLY A 27 8.35 -8.63 31.52
N THR A 28 8.69 -9.92 31.45
CA THR A 28 9.97 -10.39 30.91
C THR A 28 10.12 -10.10 29.42
N ARG A 29 9.07 -10.33 28.62
CA ARG A 29 9.05 -9.93 27.21
C ARG A 29 9.32 -8.45 27.05
N LEU A 30 8.58 -7.61 27.79
CA LEU A 30 8.66 -6.16 27.65
C LEU A 30 10.09 -5.67 27.88
N LEU A 31 10.77 -6.22 28.89
CA LEU A 31 12.16 -5.89 29.18
C LEU A 31 13.14 -6.39 28.11
N LEU A 32 12.96 -7.62 27.62
CA LEU A 32 13.84 -8.21 26.60
C LEU A 32 13.72 -7.51 25.24
N PHE A 33 12.49 -7.23 24.80
CA PHE A 33 12.20 -6.77 23.44
C PHE A 33 12.27 -5.24 23.28
N ARG A 34 12.28 -4.48 24.38
CA ARG A 34 12.22 -3.00 24.39
C ARG A 34 13.08 -2.33 23.31
N ALA A 35 14.35 -2.71 23.18
CA ALA A 35 15.27 -2.10 22.22
C ALA A 35 14.92 -2.46 20.76
N ALA A 36 14.58 -3.73 20.51
CA ALA A 36 14.20 -4.20 19.19
C ALA A 36 12.83 -3.63 18.76
N ASP A 37 11.89 -3.50 19.70
CA ASP A 37 10.59 -2.86 19.48
C ASP A 37 10.76 -1.37 19.11
N ALA A 38 11.59 -0.64 19.84
CA ALA A 38 11.90 0.76 19.52
C ALA A 38 12.57 0.91 18.14
N ALA A 39 13.51 0.01 17.80
CA ALA A 39 14.16 0.01 16.50
C ALA A 39 13.19 -0.34 15.35
N LEU A 40 12.26 -1.28 15.57
CA LEU A 40 11.20 -1.62 14.62
C LEU A 40 10.28 -0.42 14.35
N GLU A 41 9.84 0.28 15.40
CA GLU A 41 9.00 1.47 15.24
C GLU A 41 9.74 2.58 14.47
N THR A 42 11.01 2.84 14.82
CA THR A 42 11.84 3.80 14.07
C THR A 42 11.98 3.40 12.59
N ALA A 43 12.17 2.12 12.30
CA ALA A 43 12.25 1.61 10.93
C ALA A 43 10.92 1.76 10.17
N ARG A 44 9.77 1.56 10.86
CA ARG A 44 8.43 1.78 10.28
C ARG A 44 8.18 3.25 9.96
N GLU A 45 8.51 4.15 10.89
CA GLU A 45 8.40 5.60 10.68
C GLU A 45 9.24 6.05 9.48
N ALA A 46 10.44 5.47 9.31
CA ALA A 46 11.29 5.71 8.15
C ALA A 46 10.83 5.02 6.84
N ARG A 47 9.68 4.32 6.85
CA ARG A 47 9.19 3.50 5.71
C ARG A 47 10.21 2.47 5.23
N ALA A 48 10.98 1.88 6.14
CA ALA A 48 12.10 1.00 5.80
C ALA A 48 11.65 -0.31 5.12
N GLU A 49 10.43 -0.77 5.33
CA GLU A 49 9.90 -1.93 4.60
C GLU A 49 9.86 -1.66 3.08
N GLN A 50 9.53 -0.43 2.67
CA GLN A 50 9.47 -0.04 1.26
C GLN A 50 10.83 0.46 0.74
N LEU A 51 11.59 1.17 1.57
CA LEU A 51 12.80 1.90 1.17
C LEU A 51 14.11 1.18 1.48
N SER A 52 14.09 0.17 2.33
CA SER A 52 15.21 -0.72 2.64
C SER A 52 14.71 -2.17 2.84
N PRO A 53 14.12 -2.77 1.80
CA PRO A 53 13.39 -4.02 1.93
C PRO A 53 14.26 -5.21 2.35
N ASN A 54 15.54 -5.27 1.98
CA ASN A 54 16.40 -6.39 2.35
C ASN A 54 16.81 -6.32 3.82
N ASN A 55 17.25 -5.15 4.30
CA ASN A 55 17.61 -4.96 5.70
C ASN A 55 16.41 -5.12 6.62
N PHE A 56 15.25 -4.58 6.24
CA PHE A 56 14.02 -4.72 7.01
C PHE A 56 13.58 -6.19 7.09
N LYS A 57 13.64 -6.93 5.97
CA LYS A 57 13.36 -8.37 5.94
C LYS A 57 14.32 -9.17 6.83
N LEU A 58 15.61 -8.83 6.82
CA LEU A 58 16.61 -9.45 7.69
C LEU A 58 16.30 -9.18 9.16
N ALA A 59 16.00 -7.94 9.52
CA ALA A 59 15.64 -7.55 10.88
C ALA A 59 14.39 -8.30 11.38
N MET A 60 13.35 -8.34 10.55
CA MET A 60 12.11 -9.07 10.86
C MET A 60 12.32 -10.57 11.02
N LYS A 61 13.29 -11.17 10.30
CA LYS A 61 13.62 -12.59 10.45
C LYS A 61 14.16 -12.88 11.85
N SER A 62 15.17 -12.12 12.32
CA SER A 62 15.72 -12.28 13.66
C SER A 62 14.72 -11.91 14.76
N TYR A 63 13.94 -10.85 14.55
CA TYR A 63 12.88 -10.45 15.48
C TYR A 63 11.86 -11.57 15.69
N ARG A 64 11.35 -12.16 14.60
CA ARG A 64 10.39 -13.29 14.66
C ARG A 64 11.01 -14.56 15.24
N ALA A 65 12.31 -14.80 15.00
CA ALA A 65 13.03 -15.93 15.60
C ALA A 65 13.15 -15.77 17.12
N ALA A 66 13.44 -14.57 17.60
CA ALA A 66 13.44 -14.24 19.03
C ALA A 66 12.05 -14.46 19.64
N GLU A 67 11.01 -13.91 19.02
CA GLU A 67 9.61 -14.04 19.48
C GLU A 67 9.19 -15.51 19.59
N GLY A 68 9.38 -16.30 18.53
CA GLY A 68 9.02 -17.71 18.54
C GLY A 68 9.88 -18.58 19.46
N ARG A 69 11.09 -18.13 19.83
CA ARG A 69 11.92 -18.80 20.84
C ARG A 69 11.44 -18.46 22.25
N PHE A 70 11.13 -17.20 22.51
CA PHE A 70 10.62 -16.71 23.79
C PHE A 70 9.29 -17.40 24.13
N GLN A 71 8.32 -17.41 23.21
CA GLN A 71 7.00 -18.03 23.40
C GLN A 71 7.04 -19.53 23.73
N ARG A 72 8.12 -20.23 23.38
CA ARG A 72 8.30 -21.66 23.66
C ARG A 72 9.16 -21.92 24.91
N GLY A 73 9.43 -20.90 25.73
CA GLY A 73 10.28 -21.00 26.91
C GLY A 73 11.74 -21.33 26.57
N GLY A 74 12.21 -20.93 25.39
CA GLY A 74 13.57 -21.24 24.93
C GLY A 74 14.66 -20.48 25.68
N ASN A 75 15.92 -20.90 25.48
CA ASN A 75 17.09 -20.25 26.10
C ASN A 75 17.11 -18.73 25.85
N LEU A 76 17.16 -17.95 26.94
CA LEU A 76 17.06 -16.50 26.93
C LEU A 76 18.32 -15.81 26.36
N ASP A 77 19.51 -16.38 26.49
CA ASP A 77 20.72 -15.82 25.87
C ASP A 77 20.62 -15.82 24.34
N ARG A 78 20.04 -16.90 23.79
CA ARG A 78 19.73 -16.95 22.35
C ARG A 78 18.64 -15.94 21.96
N VAL A 79 17.62 -15.72 22.80
CA VAL A 79 16.62 -14.67 22.56
C VAL A 79 17.29 -13.30 22.51
N ARG A 80 18.15 -12.97 23.48
CA ARG A 80 18.92 -11.73 23.53
C ARG A 80 19.80 -11.54 22.29
N SER A 81 20.49 -12.60 21.87
CA SER A 81 21.35 -12.56 20.67
C SER A 81 20.54 -12.28 19.39
N GLU A 82 19.39 -12.92 19.20
CA GLU A 82 18.53 -12.65 18.05
C GLU A 82 17.94 -11.24 18.08
N LEU A 83 17.58 -10.73 19.26
CA LEU A 83 17.11 -9.35 19.43
C LEU A 83 18.20 -8.32 19.14
N ALA A 84 19.45 -8.60 19.52
CA ALA A 84 20.59 -7.75 19.17
C ALA A 84 20.78 -7.69 17.64
N SER A 85 20.74 -8.84 16.96
CA SER A 85 20.79 -8.91 15.49
C SER A 85 19.63 -8.15 14.85
N ALA A 86 18.40 -8.34 15.34
CA ALA A 86 17.23 -7.62 14.86
C ALA A 86 17.38 -6.10 15.01
N THR A 87 17.82 -5.64 16.18
CA THR A 87 18.05 -4.22 16.49
C THR A 87 19.07 -3.62 15.52
N GLN A 88 20.20 -4.30 15.30
CA GLN A 88 21.23 -3.85 14.36
C GLN A 88 20.69 -3.76 12.93
N SER A 89 19.96 -4.78 12.47
CA SER A 89 19.39 -4.77 11.12
C SER A 89 18.28 -3.73 10.94
N PHE A 90 17.45 -3.44 11.97
CA PHE A 90 16.48 -2.35 11.92
C PHE A 90 17.15 -0.97 11.85
N ALA A 91 18.26 -0.78 12.59
CA ALA A 91 19.03 0.45 12.51
C ALA A 91 19.63 0.64 11.11
N ALA A 92 20.20 -0.41 10.52
CA ALA A 92 20.69 -0.39 9.14
C ALA A 92 19.56 -0.10 8.13
N ALA A 93 18.39 -0.72 8.32
CA ALA A 93 17.22 -0.50 7.48
C ALA A 93 16.73 0.97 7.56
N THR A 94 16.74 1.54 8.75
CA THR A 94 16.36 2.94 8.99
C THR A 94 17.30 3.90 8.26
N GLU A 95 18.61 3.69 8.35
CA GLU A 95 19.60 4.55 7.72
C GLU A 95 19.53 4.47 6.19
N ALA A 96 19.48 3.25 5.65
CA ALA A 96 19.30 3.05 4.21
C ALA A 96 17.98 3.65 3.71
N ALA A 97 16.90 3.53 4.48
CA ALA A 97 15.61 4.13 4.14
C ALA A 97 15.66 5.66 4.09
N LYS A 98 16.38 6.31 5.02
CA LYS A 98 16.60 7.77 4.96
C LYS A 98 17.33 8.18 3.69
N GLN A 99 18.39 7.48 3.31
CA GLN A 99 19.13 7.76 2.08
C GLN A 99 18.28 7.52 0.82
N ALA A 100 17.49 6.45 0.82
CA ALA A 100 16.55 6.14 -0.24
C ALA A 100 15.41 7.16 -0.34
N SER A 101 14.93 7.71 0.77
CA SER A 101 13.88 8.74 0.77
C SER A 101 14.31 10.01 0.03
N VAL A 102 15.60 10.36 0.12
CA VAL A 102 16.18 11.49 -0.61
C VAL A 102 16.36 11.15 -2.09
N THR A 103 16.94 9.99 -2.37
CA THR A 103 17.28 9.59 -3.74
C THR A 103 16.04 9.30 -4.60
N LEU A 104 15.00 8.71 -4.00
CA LEU A 104 13.76 8.30 -4.66
C LEU A 104 12.59 9.27 -4.35
N ALA A 105 12.89 10.50 -3.93
CA ALA A 105 11.89 11.47 -3.48
C ALA A 105 10.78 11.71 -4.50
N ASN A 106 11.11 11.80 -5.79
CA ASN A 106 10.10 12.03 -6.84
C ASN A 106 9.23 10.79 -7.09
N ALA A 107 9.81 9.58 -7.05
CA ALA A 107 9.06 8.34 -7.15
C ALA A 107 8.10 8.17 -5.96
N LEU A 108 8.54 8.53 -4.74
CA LEU A 108 7.68 8.56 -3.55
C LEU A 108 6.51 9.55 -3.70
N LYS A 109 6.78 10.78 -4.17
CA LYS A 109 5.72 11.76 -4.44
C LYS A 109 4.72 11.26 -5.48
N GLY A 110 5.22 10.68 -6.58
CA GLY A 110 4.38 10.07 -7.62
C GLY A 110 3.51 8.94 -7.07
N ARG A 111 4.11 8.05 -6.26
CA ARG A 111 3.42 6.95 -5.58
C ARG A 111 2.28 7.44 -4.69
N ASP A 112 2.57 8.38 -3.81
CA ASP A 112 1.59 8.91 -2.84
C ASP A 112 0.45 9.63 -3.57
N ALA A 113 0.74 10.37 -4.66
CA ALA A 113 -0.27 11.02 -5.48
C ALA A 113 -1.14 10.03 -6.27
N ALA A 114 -0.53 8.99 -6.86
CA ALA A 114 -1.26 7.91 -7.53
C ALA A 114 -2.17 7.14 -6.57
N LEU A 115 -1.72 6.88 -5.33
CA LEU A 115 -2.56 6.28 -4.29
C LEU A 115 -3.75 7.18 -3.92
N ALA A 116 -3.50 8.47 -3.72
CA ALA A 116 -4.55 9.43 -3.39
C ALA A 116 -5.59 9.54 -4.50
N ALA A 117 -5.17 9.43 -5.77
CA ALA A 117 -6.07 9.38 -6.93
C ALA A 117 -6.83 8.05 -7.06
N GLY A 118 -6.49 7.02 -6.28
CA GLY A 118 -7.13 5.70 -6.33
C GLY A 118 -6.58 4.76 -7.39
N ALA A 119 -5.40 5.05 -7.96
CA ALA A 119 -4.82 4.29 -9.07
C ALA A 119 -4.64 2.79 -8.75
N SER A 120 -4.29 2.44 -7.51
CA SER A 120 -4.11 1.04 -7.09
C SER A 120 -5.37 0.19 -7.18
N LYS A 121 -6.55 0.80 -7.04
CA LYS A 121 -7.84 0.12 -7.16
C LYS A 121 -8.33 0.09 -8.59
N GLN A 122 -8.09 1.17 -9.33
CA GLN A 122 -8.59 1.34 -10.68
C GLN A 122 -7.80 0.55 -11.72
N ASP A 123 -6.47 0.55 -11.62
CA ASP A 123 -5.58 -0.22 -12.48
C ASP A 123 -4.51 -0.93 -11.63
N PRO A 124 -4.86 -2.08 -11.02
CA PRO A 124 -3.93 -2.84 -10.21
C PRO A 124 -2.69 -3.30 -10.97
N ALA A 125 -2.83 -3.59 -12.27
CA ALA A 125 -1.72 -4.07 -13.09
C ALA A 125 -0.67 -2.98 -13.35
N ALA A 126 -1.10 -1.75 -13.68
CA ALA A 126 -0.22 -0.61 -13.81
C ALA A 126 0.43 -0.23 -12.47
N TRP A 127 -0.35 -0.27 -11.39
CA TRP A 127 0.13 -0.03 -10.03
C TRP A 127 1.23 -1.02 -9.64
N GLU A 128 1.00 -2.32 -9.81
CA GLU A 128 2.01 -3.35 -9.50
C GLU A 128 3.27 -3.20 -10.33
N LYS A 129 3.17 -2.76 -11.60
CA LYS A 129 4.34 -2.48 -12.42
C LYS A 129 5.19 -1.35 -11.83
N ALA A 130 4.56 -0.29 -11.35
CA ALA A 130 5.24 0.82 -10.69
C ALA A 130 5.88 0.39 -9.35
N GLU A 131 5.15 -0.37 -8.52
CA GLU A 131 5.66 -0.90 -7.25
C GLU A 131 6.86 -1.83 -7.45
N ARG A 132 6.88 -2.62 -8.54
CA ARG A 132 8.04 -3.47 -8.89
C ARG A 132 9.28 -2.63 -9.19
N GLU A 133 9.20 -1.62 -10.06
CA GLU A 133 10.34 -0.75 -10.35
C GLU A 133 10.81 0.00 -9.09
N PHE A 134 9.88 0.49 -8.27
CA PHE A 134 10.19 1.18 -7.03
C PHE A 134 10.92 0.27 -6.02
N THR A 135 10.42 -0.96 -5.83
CA THR A 135 11.04 -1.95 -4.95
C THR A 135 12.45 -2.32 -5.44
N LEU A 136 12.63 -2.47 -6.75
CA LEU A 136 13.95 -2.73 -7.32
C LEU A 136 14.88 -1.53 -7.09
N ALA A 137 14.40 -0.30 -7.27
CA ALA A 137 15.18 0.91 -6.98
C ALA A 137 15.69 0.96 -5.54
N ALA A 138 14.82 0.65 -4.56
CA ALA A 138 15.20 0.58 -3.15
C ALA A 138 16.26 -0.50 -2.89
N ARG A 139 16.14 -1.68 -3.51
CA ARG A 139 17.14 -2.76 -3.40
C ARG A 139 18.49 -2.37 -4.00
N GLU A 140 18.50 -1.71 -5.15
CA GLU A 140 19.75 -1.23 -5.75
C GLU A 140 20.50 -0.27 -4.81
N LEU A 141 19.78 0.60 -4.09
CA LEU A 141 20.40 1.48 -3.08
C LEU A 141 21.01 0.72 -1.92
N GLU A 142 20.33 -0.32 -1.41
CA GLU A 142 20.89 -1.17 -0.35
C GLU A 142 22.16 -1.90 -0.80
N LEU A 143 22.29 -2.18 -2.10
CA LEU A 143 23.48 -2.79 -2.70
C LEU A 143 24.57 -1.76 -3.05
N GLY A 144 24.33 -0.46 -2.83
CA GLY A 144 25.25 0.62 -3.19
C GLY A 144 25.22 1.02 -4.67
N ASN A 145 24.28 0.48 -5.46
CA ASN A 145 24.16 0.73 -6.90
C ASN A 145 23.32 1.98 -7.19
N LEU A 146 23.88 3.16 -6.87
CA LEU A 146 23.17 4.44 -6.95
C LEU A 146 22.64 4.78 -8.35
N GLU A 147 23.37 4.46 -9.40
CA GLU A 147 22.98 4.75 -10.78
C GLU A 147 21.74 3.93 -11.20
N ASN A 148 21.79 2.61 -11.03
CA ASN A 148 20.66 1.72 -11.30
C ASN A 148 19.43 2.08 -10.45
N ALA A 149 19.66 2.48 -9.19
CA ALA A 149 18.59 2.93 -8.31
C ALA A 149 17.88 4.17 -8.87
N ARG A 150 18.62 5.18 -9.34
CA ARG A 150 18.04 6.38 -9.94
C ARG A 150 17.27 6.08 -11.22
N GLU A 151 17.83 5.22 -12.08
CA GLU A 151 17.19 4.82 -13.33
C GLU A 151 15.85 4.11 -13.07
N ARG A 152 15.84 3.14 -12.15
CA ARG A 152 14.63 2.44 -11.70
C ARG A 152 13.65 3.35 -11.00
N GLY A 153 14.15 4.27 -10.17
CA GLY A 153 13.37 5.30 -9.49
C GLY A 153 12.64 6.19 -10.49
N GLY A 154 13.32 6.65 -11.55
CA GLY A 154 12.72 7.43 -12.62
C GLY A 154 11.65 6.65 -13.40
N ARG A 155 11.88 5.36 -13.68
CA ARG A 155 10.83 4.50 -14.27
C ARG A 155 9.62 4.37 -13.37
N ALA A 156 9.83 4.12 -12.08
CA ALA A 156 8.75 4.02 -11.10
C ALA A 156 7.96 5.32 -11.03
N GLU A 157 8.63 6.47 -10.97
CA GLU A 157 7.99 7.79 -11.02
C GLU A 157 7.10 7.93 -12.25
N SER A 158 7.63 7.72 -13.45
CA SER A 158 6.85 7.84 -14.69
C SER A 158 5.61 6.93 -14.70
N LEU A 159 5.76 5.70 -14.20
CA LEU A 159 4.64 4.76 -14.09
C LEU A 159 3.58 5.21 -13.09
N TYR A 160 3.97 5.70 -11.91
CA TYR A 160 3.01 6.26 -10.96
C TYR A 160 2.31 7.49 -11.51
N ARG A 161 3.05 8.40 -12.18
CA ARG A 161 2.47 9.60 -12.79
C ARG A 161 1.47 9.28 -13.89
N ALA A 162 1.70 8.23 -14.67
CA ALA A 162 0.76 7.74 -15.66
C ALA A 162 -0.50 7.14 -14.99
N ALA A 163 -0.30 6.29 -13.98
CA ALA A 163 -1.40 5.67 -13.24
C ALA A 163 -2.26 6.71 -12.49
N GLU A 164 -1.63 7.72 -11.88
CA GLU A 164 -2.27 8.88 -11.27
C GLU A 164 -3.18 9.60 -12.28
N LEU A 165 -2.64 9.95 -13.45
CA LEU A 165 -3.39 10.69 -14.47
C LEU A 165 -4.58 9.88 -14.99
N THR A 166 -4.40 8.59 -15.25
CA THR A 166 -5.49 7.68 -15.65
C THR A 166 -6.58 7.63 -14.58
N ALA A 167 -6.20 7.61 -13.30
CA ALA A 167 -7.14 7.59 -12.20
C ALA A 167 -7.92 8.91 -12.06
N ILE A 168 -7.23 10.04 -12.17
CA ILE A 168 -7.85 11.38 -12.19
C ILE A 168 -8.83 11.50 -13.36
N LYS A 169 -8.41 11.14 -14.59
CA LYS A 169 -9.29 11.19 -15.76
C LYS A 169 -10.55 10.36 -15.57
N HIS A 170 -10.44 9.16 -15.01
CA HIS A 170 -11.61 8.34 -14.72
C HIS A 170 -12.52 8.97 -13.67
N ALA A 171 -11.97 9.53 -12.59
CA ALA A 171 -12.76 10.18 -11.55
C ALA A 171 -13.54 11.40 -12.08
N TYR A 172 -12.99 12.16 -13.03
CA TYR A 172 -13.63 13.36 -13.57
C TYR A 172 -14.49 13.11 -14.81
N LEU A 173 -14.11 12.15 -15.65
CA LEU A 173 -14.70 11.95 -16.98
C LEU A 173 -15.43 10.61 -17.14
N GLY A 174 -15.41 9.74 -16.11
CA GLY A 174 -16.06 8.42 -16.17
C GLY A 174 -17.54 8.50 -16.52
N ASP A 175 -18.29 9.37 -15.84
CA ASP A 175 -19.73 9.55 -16.08
C ASP A 175 -20.02 10.08 -17.50
N ILE A 176 -19.19 10.99 -18.01
CA ILE A 176 -19.36 11.55 -19.35
C ILE A 176 -19.07 10.51 -20.42
N ARG A 177 -18.04 9.68 -20.22
CA ARG A 177 -17.74 8.56 -21.14
C ARG A 177 -18.94 7.63 -21.24
N ASN A 178 -19.56 7.29 -20.10
CA ASN A 178 -20.77 6.48 -20.08
C ASN A 178 -21.94 7.16 -20.82
N LEU A 179 -22.18 8.46 -20.59
CA LEU A 179 -23.24 9.22 -21.27
C LEU A 179 -23.02 9.27 -22.79
N LEU A 180 -21.78 9.55 -23.24
CA LEU A 180 -21.44 9.57 -24.66
C LEU A 180 -21.67 8.20 -25.31
N ASP A 181 -21.32 7.11 -24.61
CA ASP A 181 -21.57 5.76 -25.10
C ASP A 181 -23.08 5.46 -25.21
N THR A 182 -23.87 5.87 -24.22
CA THR A 182 -25.33 5.77 -24.27
C THR A 182 -25.92 6.60 -25.43
N ALA A 183 -25.48 7.84 -25.62
CA ALA A 183 -25.93 8.69 -26.73
C ALA A 183 -25.60 8.06 -28.10
N ARG A 184 -24.42 7.47 -28.25
CA ARG A 184 -24.03 6.72 -29.46
C ARG A 184 -24.94 5.51 -29.69
N GLN A 185 -25.25 4.75 -28.64
CA GLN A 185 -26.18 3.61 -28.71
C GLN A 185 -27.59 4.04 -29.15
N HIS A 186 -28.05 5.20 -28.69
CA HIS A 186 -29.31 5.82 -29.13
C HIS A 186 -29.25 6.49 -30.50
N LYS A 187 -28.15 6.29 -31.26
CA LYS A 187 -27.96 6.81 -32.61
C LYS A 187 -27.99 8.35 -32.64
N ALA A 188 -27.52 9.02 -31.59
CA ALA A 188 -27.42 10.48 -31.54
C ALA A 188 -26.58 11.03 -32.72
N LYS A 189 -25.60 10.28 -33.22
CA LYS A 189 -24.85 10.64 -34.44
C LYS A 189 -25.75 10.87 -35.66
N ARG A 190 -26.91 10.21 -35.74
CA ARG A 190 -27.89 10.38 -36.83
C ARG A 190 -28.93 11.46 -36.52
N TYR A 191 -29.42 11.49 -35.28
CA TYR A 191 -30.58 12.30 -34.91
C TYR A 191 -30.23 13.65 -34.26
N ALA A 192 -29.09 13.74 -33.58
CA ALA A 192 -28.57 14.93 -32.92
C ALA A 192 -27.03 15.05 -33.12
N PRO A 193 -26.53 15.08 -34.37
CA PRO A 193 -25.09 15.02 -34.66
C PRO A 193 -24.30 16.20 -34.06
N LEU A 194 -24.89 17.39 -34.06
CA LEU A 194 -24.24 18.60 -33.54
C LEU A 194 -24.08 18.55 -32.02
N THR A 195 -25.11 18.12 -31.31
CA THR A 195 -25.10 17.99 -29.85
C THR A 195 -24.09 16.93 -29.40
N LEU A 196 -24.08 15.75 -30.07
CA LEU A 196 -23.08 14.71 -29.79
C LEU A 196 -21.66 15.21 -30.05
N ALA A 197 -21.41 15.87 -31.18
CA ALA A 197 -20.08 16.40 -31.51
C ALA A 197 -19.61 17.45 -30.48
N ARG A 198 -20.53 18.29 -29.98
CA ARG A 198 -20.21 19.27 -28.94
C ARG A 198 -19.85 18.59 -27.63
N ALA A 199 -20.63 17.60 -27.20
CA ALA A 199 -20.34 16.82 -25.99
C ALA A 199 -18.97 16.12 -26.07
N GLU A 200 -18.65 15.52 -27.23
CA GLU A 200 -17.35 14.88 -27.48
C GLU A 200 -16.20 15.89 -27.42
N GLY A 201 -16.35 17.06 -28.06
CA GLY A 201 -15.32 18.10 -28.06
C GLY A 201 -15.06 18.68 -26.66
N LEU A 202 -16.10 18.89 -25.85
CA LEU A 202 -15.97 19.35 -24.46
C LEU A 202 -15.28 18.30 -23.58
N ALA A 203 -15.62 17.02 -23.75
CA ALA A 203 -14.97 15.93 -23.02
C ALA A 203 -13.49 15.80 -23.39
N GLU A 204 -13.15 15.93 -24.68
CA GLU A 204 -11.76 15.93 -25.15
C GLU A 204 -10.98 17.13 -24.62
N GLN A 205 -11.60 18.32 -24.58
CA GLN A 205 -10.97 19.49 -23.99
C GLN A 205 -10.71 19.30 -22.50
N ALA A 206 -11.70 18.78 -21.74
CA ALA A 206 -11.53 18.49 -20.33
C ALA A 206 -10.38 17.50 -20.08
N GLU A 207 -10.26 16.48 -20.94
CA GLU A 207 -9.18 15.51 -20.86
C GLU A 207 -7.81 16.15 -21.11
N ARG A 208 -7.67 17.01 -22.13
CA ARG A 208 -6.44 17.75 -22.42
C ARG A 208 -6.03 18.67 -21.26
N GLU A 209 -6.99 19.36 -20.65
CA GLU A 209 -6.71 20.22 -19.50
C GLU A 209 -6.19 19.39 -18.30
N LEU A 210 -6.72 18.19 -18.05
CA LEU A 210 -6.19 17.29 -17.03
C LEU A 210 -4.78 16.77 -17.37
N GLU A 211 -4.43 16.60 -18.63
CA GLU A 211 -3.07 16.23 -19.04
C GLU A 211 -2.08 17.37 -18.79
N ASN A 212 -2.46 18.60 -19.14
CA ASN A 212 -1.63 19.79 -19.04
C ASN A 212 -1.47 20.25 -17.59
N ASN A 213 -2.55 20.22 -16.80
CA ASN A 213 -2.57 20.66 -15.42
C ASN A 213 -3.48 19.80 -14.53
N ARG A 214 -3.03 18.57 -14.25
CA ARG A 214 -3.78 17.56 -13.46
C ARG A 214 -4.23 17.99 -12.06
N TYR A 215 -3.68 19.07 -11.51
CA TYR A 215 -4.01 19.58 -10.17
C TYR A 215 -4.96 20.77 -10.17
N ASP A 216 -5.17 21.40 -11.33
CA ASP A 216 -6.22 22.40 -11.52
C ASP A 216 -7.43 21.73 -12.17
N ALA A 217 -8.44 21.47 -11.34
CA ALA A 217 -9.61 20.71 -11.75
C ALA A 217 -10.83 21.58 -12.05
N ASP A 218 -10.75 22.91 -11.90
CA ASP A 218 -11.93 23.76 -12.03
C ASP A 218 -12.42 23.81 -13.48
N LEU A 219 -11.51 24.08 -14.43
CA LEU A 219 -11.82 24.08 -15.86
C LEU A 219 -12.19 22.67 -16.38
N PRO A 220 -11.42 21.59 -16.12
CA PRO A 220 -11.85 20.25 -16.47
C PRO A 220 -13.24 19.90 -15.94
N ARG A 221 -13.57 20.28 -14.71
CA ARG A 221 -14.87 20.01 -14.10
C ARG A 221 -16.00 20.81 -14.75
N SER A 222 -15.78 22.06 -15.14
CA SER A 222 -16.81 22.84 -15.84
C SER A 222 -17.08 22.27 -17.24
N LEU A 223 -16.01 21.97 -17.99
CA LEU A 223 -16.10 21.34 -19.31
C LEU A 223 -16.80 19.97 -19.24
N ALA A 224 -16.46 19.16 -18.24
CA ALA A 224 -17.09 17.89 -17.95
C ALA A 224 -18.61 18.03 -17.71
N ARG A 225 -19.03 19.02 -16.91
CA ARG A 225 -20.46 19.30 -16.65
C ARG A 225 -21.21 19.73 -17.90
N GLU A 226 -20.60 20.59 -18.73
CA GLU A 226 -21.20 21.02 -20.00
C GLU A 226 -21.31 19.84 -20.98
N ALA A 227 -20.27 19.01 -21.09
CA ALA A 227 -20.30 17.79 -21.89
C ALA A 227 -21.44 16.85 -21.45
N ALA A 228 -21.62 16.68 -20.14
CA ALA A 228 -22.67 15.84 -19.58
C ALA A 228 -24.08 16.42 -19.84
N TYR A 229 -24.23 17.74 -19.90
CA TYR A 229 -25.49 18.39 -20.25
C TYR A 229 -25.86 18.14 -21.72
N GLU A 230 -24.89 18.30 -22.62
CA GLU A 230 -25.08 18.06 -24.06
C GLU A 230 -25.30 16.57 -24.39
N ALA A 231 -24.74 15.65 -23.59
CA ALA A 231 -24.85 14.20 -23.84
C ALA A 231 -26.15 13.55 -23.35
N ARG A 232 -27.00 14.26 -22.60
CA ARG A 232 -28.27 13.75 -22.03
C ARG A 232 -29.44 13.95 -22.98
#